data_AF-A0A429DTN9-F1
#
_entry.id   AF-A0A429DTN9-F1
#
_cell.length_a   1.000
_cell.length_b   1.000
_cell.length_c   1.000
_cell.angle_alpha   90.00
_cell.angle_beta   90.00
_cell.angle_gamma   90.00
#
_symmetry.space_group_name_H-M   'P 1'
#
loop_
_entity.id
_entity.type
_entity.pdbx_description
1 polymer ?
#
loop_
_entity_poly.entity_id
_entity_poly.type
_entity_poly.pdbx_seq_one_letter_code
_entity_poly.pdbx_strand_id
1 'polypeptide(L)'
;MIRRMLLTVLAGAAVLLVPWTVYLAHTLPDRYDTGQWRAAWVGFDVALLLCFAAGAWLGMRRRRAAVPLLSATAAMLCCDAWFDVMLGWTSSERWTSVALAVFVEIPVAVVLAFAARRLLGDALPKRSVNLNDIAMREDPRYHLVTRALPAAEEDVARRTGLARAEVAECLKTLQDNGFVRRDRKGNWLSIPHDLREPKPDDYDGEDRERVTAFLDAKYANEVALLSWAAEHRDEFGPWATAQRTSARLTEAEFRELDAEYRELITRYCHRRRRPADDEQELSVRFYAFPPPEAVPG
;
A
#
# COMPACT_ATOMS: atom_id res chain seq x y z
N MET A 1 -8.53 -12.47 4.22
CA MET A 1 -9.84 -12.44 4.91
C MET A 1 -10.46 -11.03 4.88
N ILE A 2 -9.83 -10.01 5.47
CA ILE A 2 -10.35 -8.62 5.53
C ILE A 2 -10.78 -8.04 4.17
N ARG A 3 -10.01 -8.27 3.11
CA ARG A 3 -10.35 -7.77 1.76
C ARG A 3 -11.62 -8.38 1.16
N ARG A 4 -11.81 -9.69 1.32
CA ARG A 4 -13.02 -10.37 0.82
C ARG A 4 -14.23 -9.82 1.55
N MET A 5 -14.12 -9.68 2.87
CA MET A 5 -15.15 -9.05 3.71
C MET A 5 -15.47 -7.62 3.27
N LEU A 6 -14.45 -6.77 3.03
CA LEU A 6 -14.65 -5.40 2.53
C LEU A 6 -15.39 -5.38 1.18
N LEU A 7 -14.98 -6.22 0.23
CA LEU A 7 -15.65 -6.30 -1.08
C LEU A 7 -17.08 -6.81 -0.96
N THR A 8 -17.33 -7.78 -0.09
CA THR A 8 -18.68 -8.28 0.21
C THR A 8 -19.54 -7.20 0.85
N VAL A 9 -19.00 -6.41 1.78
CA VAL A 9 -19.71 -5.29 2.42
C VAL A 9 -20.03 -4.21 1.39
N LEU A 10 -19.07 -3.79 0.57
CA LEU A 10 -19.27 -2.78 -0.47
C LEU A 10 -20.33 -3.23 -1.50
N ALA A 11 -20.22 -4.47 -1.98
CA ALA A 11 -21.17 -5.02 -2.96
C ALA A 11 -22.56 -5.23 -2.33
N GLY A 12 -22.62 -5.73 -1.09
CA GLY A 12 -23.86 -5.92 -0.35
C GLY A 12 -24.58 -4.60 -0.09
N ALA A 13 -23.85 -3.58 0.37
CA ALA A 13 -24.38 -2.23 0.57
C ALA A 13 -24.92 -1.64 -0.74
N ALA A 14 -24.17 -1.76 -1.85
CA ALA A 14 -24.65 -1.31 -3.16
C ALA A 14 -25.96 -2.01 -3.59
N VAL A 15 -26.06 -3.32 -3.40
CA VAL A 15 -27.27 -4.06 -3.77
C VAL A 15 -28.45 -3.72 -2.87
N LEU A 16 -28.22 -3.53 -1.56
CA LEU A 16 -29.28 -3.19 -0.60
C LEU A 16 -29.77 -1.75 -0.74
N LEU A 17 -28.89 -0.83 -1.16
CA LEU A 17 -29.26 0.57 -1.42
C LEU A 17 -30.28 0.69 -2.55
N VAL A 18 -30.17 -0.11 -3.61
CA VAL A 18 -31.06 0.01 -4.78
C VAL A 18 -32.56 -0.13 -4.42
N PRO A 19 -33.01 -1.19 -3.72
CA PRO A 19 -34.40 -1.30 -3.27
C PRO A 19 -34.81 -0.18 -2.31
N TRP A 20 -33.91 0.26 -1.43
CA TRP A 20 -34.18 1.32 -0.45
C TRP A 20 -34.43 2.67 -1.13
N THR A 21 -33.59 3.04 -2.10
CA THR A 21 -33.75 4.26 -2.91
C THR A 21 -35.07 4.25 -3.68
N VAL A 22 -35.47 3.09 -4.23
CA VAL A 22 -36.76 2.94 -4.91
C VAL A 22 -37.92 3.08 -3.92
N TYR A 23 -37.82 2.49 -2.73
CA TYR A 23 -38.83 2.63 -1.69
C TYR A 23 -38.99 4.10 -1.27
N LEU A 24 -37.90 4.79 -0.93
CA LEU A 24 -37.89 6.21 -0.57
C LEU A 24 -38.50 7.09 -1.67
N ALA A 25 -38.19 6.82 -2.94
CA ALA A 25 -38.75 7.56 -4.07
C ALA A 25 -40.29 7.49 -4.13
N HIS A 26 -40.87 6.39 -3.62
CA HIS A 26 -42.31 6.16 -3.61
C HIS A 26 -43.00 6.55 -2.30
N THR A 27 -42.30 6.52 -1.15
CA THR A 27 -42.92 6.72 0.17
C THR A 27 -42.71 8.10 0.77
N LEU A 28 -41.77 8.92 0.26
CA LEU A 28 -41.59 10.28 0.76
C LEU A 28 -42.83 11.15 0.49
N PRO A 29 -43.51 11.68 1.52
CA PRO A 29 -44.70 12.51 1.33
C PRO A 29 -44.35 13.83 0.63
N ASP A 30 -45.10 14.19 -0.41
CA ASP A 30 -45.02 15.49 -1.13
C ASP A 30 -45.36 16.73 -0.30
N ARG A 31 -45.48 16.57 1.03
CA ARG A 31 -46.06 17.59 1.93
C ARG A 31 -45.06 18.62 2.45
N TYR A 32 -43.78 18.49 2.10
CA TYR A 32 -42.81 19.57 2.25
C TYR A 32 -42.58 20.18 0.86
N ASP A 33 -42.98 21.43 0.72
CA ASP A 33 -43.02 22.15 -0.55
C ASP A 33 -41.74 21.95 -1.38
N THR A 34 -41.96 21.55 -2.64
CA THR A 34 -41.00 21.26 -3.72
C THR A 34 -40.47 19.82 -3.79
N GLY A 35 -40.77 19.12 -4.89
CA GLY A 35 -40.17 17.83 -5.27
C GLY A 35 -38.63 17.84 -5.37
N GLN A 36 -38.00 19.00 -5.16
CA GLN A 36 -36.56 19.17 -4.98
C GLN A 36 -36.02 18.37 -3.78
N TRP A 37 -36.79 18.21 -2.70
CA TRP A 37 -36.35 17.42 -1.54
C TRP A 37 -36.20 15.93 -1.87
N ARG A 38 -37.19 15.38 -2.58
CA ARG A 38 -37.14 13.98 -3.04
C ARG A 38 -36.02 13.77 -4.05
N ALA A 39 -35.85 14.72 -4.98
CA ALA A 39 -34.76 14.68 -5.95
C ALA A 39 -33.38 14.75 -5.27
N ALA A 40 -33.24 15.55 -4.21
CA ALA A 40 -32.00 15.65 -3.43
C ALA A 40 -31.66 14.32 -2.73
N TRP A 41 -32.65 13.67 -2.10
CA TRP A 41 -32.47 12.37 -1.45
C TRP A 41 -32.13 11.26 -2.44
N VAL A 42 -32.90 11.12 -3.53
CA VAL A 42 -32.60 10.13 -4.58
C VAL A 42 -31.23 10.41 -5.21
N GLY A 43 -30.87 11.68 -5.41
CA GLY A 43 -29.55 12.05 -5.92
C GLY A 43 -28.41 11.68 -4.98
N PHE A 44 -28.59 11.86 -3.68
CA PHE A 44 -27.63 11.46 -2.65
C PHE A 44 -27.44 9.94 -2.62
N ASP A 45 -28.53 9.17 -2.65
CA ASP A 45 -28.50 7.71 -2.71
C ASP A 45 -27.79 7.19 -3.97
N VAL A 46 -28.08 7.78 -5.13
CA VAL A 46 -27.40 7.43 -6.39
C VAL A 46 -25.91 7.74 -6.29
N ALA A 47 -25.53 8.88 -5.73
CA ALA A 47 -24.13 9.21 -5.51
C ALA A 47 -23.45 8.21 -4.56
N LEU A 48 -24.13 7.81 -3.48
CA LEU A 48 -23.65 6.81 -2.52
C LEU A 48 -23.47 5.44 -3.18
N LEU A 49 -24.46 5.00 -3.97
CA LEU A 49 -24.41 3.77 -4.76
C LEU A 49 -23.22 3.76 -5.72
N LEU A 50 -23.01 4.85 -6.46
CA LEU A 50 -21.87 4.99 -7.37
C LEU A 50 -20.54 4.94 -6.61
N CYS A 51 -20.46 5.56 -5.43
CA CYS A 51 -19.28 5.50 -4.57
C CYS A 51 -19.00 4.08 -4.08
N PHE A 52 -20.01 3.32 -3.65
CA PHE A 52 -19.89 1.91 -3.29
C PHE A 52 -19.42 1.06 -4.46
N ALA A 53 -20.02 1.22 -5.64
CA ALA A 53 -19.68 0.46 -6.84
C ALA A 53 -18.24 0.74 -7.31
N ALA A 54 -17.86 2.02 -7.41
CA ALA A 54 -16.51 2.41 -7.79
C ALA A 54 -15.47 2.04 -6.72
N GLY A 55 -15.83 2.10 -5.43
CA GLY A 55 -15.00 1.66 -4.31
C GLY A 55 -14.75 0.15 -4.35
N ALA A 56 -15.78 -0.64 -4.63
CA ALA A 56 -15.66 -2.09 -4.84
C ALA A 56 -14.74 -2.39 -6.03
N TRP A 57 -14.93 -1.70 -7.14
CA TRP A 57 -14.12 -1.88 -8.35
C TRP A 57 -12.64 -1.52 -8.14
N LEU A 58 -12.34 -0.37 -7.55
CA LEU A 58 -10.96 0.04 -7.24
C LEU A 58 -10.32 -0.88 -6.18
N GLY A 59 -11.09 -1.31 -5.17
CA GLY A 59 -10.67 -2.29 -4.18
C GLY A 59 -10.37 -3.68 -4.77
N MET A 60 -11.11 -4.09 -5.80
CA MET A 60 -10.83 -5.30 -6.59
C MET A 60 -9.51 -5.16 -7.38
N ARG A 61 -9.17 -3.95 -7.82
CA ARG A 61 -7.90 -3.67 -8.53
C ARG A 61 -6.72 -3.38 -7.60
N ARG A 62 -6.94 -3.28 -6.28
CA ARG A 62 -5.94 -2.89 -5.26
C ARG A 62 -5.26 -1.56 -5.62
N ARG A 63 -6.04 -0.61 -6.15
CA ARG A 63 -5.53 0.72 -6.52
C ARG A 63 -5.56 1.67 -5.32
N ARG A 64 -4.49 2.45 -5.11
CA ARG A 64 -4.44 3.50 -4.06
C ARG A 64 -5.47 4.60 -4.29
N ALA A 65 -5.89 4.79 -5.55
CA ALA A 65 -7.01 5.67 -5.92
C ALA A 65 -8.33 5.33 -5.20
N ALA A 66 -8.48 4.14 -4.60
CA ALA A 66 -9.63 3.80 -3.77
C ALA A 66 -9.71 4.61 -2.47
N VAL A 67 -8.58 5.11 -1.93
CA VAL A 67 -8.52 5.78 -0.63
C VAL A 67 -9.45 7.00 -0.52
N PRO A 68 -9.38 8.01 -1.42
CA PRO A 68 -10.26 9.18 -1.34
C PRO A 68 -11.74 8.77 -1.47
N LEU A 69 -12.05 7.82 -2.36
CA LEU A 69 -13.41 7.35 -2.59
C LEU A 69 -13.99 6.61 -1.37
N LEU A 70 -13.22 5.70 -0.76
CA LEU A 70 -13.63 5.01 0.48
C LEU A 70 -13.82 6.00 1.64
N SER A 71 -12.97 7.04 1.71
CA SER A 71 -13.08 8.08 2.73
C SER A 71 -14.32 8.95 2.51
N ALA A 72 -14.60 9.34 1.27
CA ALA A 72 -15.81 10.08 0.89
C ALA A 72 -17.07 9.25 1.17
N THR A 73 -17.08 7.96 0.82
CA THR A 73 -18.22 7.04 1.08
C THR A 73 -18.47 6.90 2.58
N ALA A 74 -17.40 6.76 3.39
CA ALA A 74 -17.52 6.71 4.85
C ALA A 74 -18.13 8.00 5.42
N ALA A 75 -17.69 9.16 4.92
CA ALA A 75 -18.24 10.45 5.34
C ALA A 75 -19.71 10.59 4.93
N MET A 76 -20.08 10.18 3.71
CA MET A 76 -21.47 10.19 3.24
C MET A 76 -22.36 9.31 4.10
N LEU A 77 -21.93 8.10 4.49
CA LEU A 77 -22.69 7.24 5.41
C LEU A 77 -22.89 7.87 6.80
N CYS A 78 -21.90 8.60 7.30
CA CYS A 78 -22.08 9.33 8.56
C CYS A 78 -23.11 10.46 8.41
N CYS A 79 -23.13 11.15 7.27
CA CYS A 79 -24.14 12.16 6.97
C CYS A 79 -25.54 11.53 6.82
N ASP A 80 -25.63 10.40 6.14
CA ASP A 80 -26.85 9.61 5.94
C ASP A 80 -27.47 9.23 7.29
N ALA A 81 -26.69 8.58 8.15
CA ALA A 81 -27.06 8.23 9.51
C ALA A 81 -27.55 9.41 10.35
N TRP A 82 -26.89 10.56 10.20
CA TRP A 82 -27.31 11.78 10.87
C TRP A 82 -28.66 12.26 10.36
N PHE A 83 -28.84 12.35 9.04
CA PHE A 83 -30.08 12.84 8.44
C PHE A 83 -31.25 11.91 8.76
N ASP A 84 -31.09 10.60 8.67
CA ASP A 84 -32.14 9.62 8.95
C ASP A 84 -32.60 9.66 10.41
N VAL A 85 -31.66 9.79 11.36
CA VAL A 85 -32.00 9.94 12.79
C VAL A 85 -32.71 11.27 13.06
N MET A 86 -32.29 12.36 12.42
CA MET A 86 -32.88 13.69 12.63
C MET A 86 -34.27 13.80 12.02
N LEU A 87 -34.48 13.28 10.81
CA LEU A 87 -35.76 13.31 10.10
C LEU A 87 -36.76 12.32 10.68
N GLY A 88 -36.29 11.16 11.16
CA GLY A 88 -37.12 10.17 11.85
C GLY A 88 -37.42 10.50 13.32
N TRP A 89 -36.89 11.60 13.87
CA TRP A 89 -36.95 11.88 15.31
C TRP A 89 -38.37 12.04 15.87
N THR A 90 -39.30 12.56 15.06
CA THR A 90 -40.69 12.81 15.47
C THR A 90 -41.66 11.72 15.00
N SER A 91 -41.18 10.72 14.25
CA SER A 91 -41.99 9.61 13.75
C SER A 91 -41.91 8.38 14.67
N SER A 92 -42.86 7.44 14.51
CA SER A 92 -42.81 6.13 15.20
C SER A 92 -41.60 5.28 14.79
N GLU A 93 -40.91 5.65 13.72
CA GLU A 93 -39.77 4.91 13.15
C GLU A 93 -38.42 5.33 13.73
N ARG A 94 -38.39 6.31 14.64
CA ARG A 94 -37.17 6.81 15.30
C ARG A 94 -36.22 5.71 15.76
N TRP A 95 -36.74 4.67 16.43
CA TRP A 95 -35.92 3.58 16.94
C TRP A 95 -35.35 2.70 15.83
N THR A 96 -36.05 2.57 14.71
CA THR A 96 -35.58 1.88 13.51
C THR A 96 -34.44 2.65 12.85
N SER A 97 -34.58 3.97 12.67
CA SER A 97 -33.51 4.83 12.12
C SER A 97 -32.26 4.83 13.01
N VAL A 98 -32.44 4.91 14.33
CA VAL A 98 -31.32 4.80 15.29
C VAL A 98 -30.66 3.43 15.23
N ALA A 99 -31.44 2.36 15.11
CA ALA A 99 -30.89 1.00 14.99
C ALA A 99 -30.08 0.83 13.70
N LEU A 100 -30.59 1.30 12.56
CA LEU A 100 -29.87 1.24 11.27
C LEU A 100 -28.57 2.06 11.31
N ALA A 101 -28.63 3.29 11.82
CA ALA A 101 -27.45 4.13 12.01
C ALA A 101 -26.36 3.41 12.84
N VAL A 102 -26.74 2.84 14.00
CA VAL A 102 -25.78 2.23 14.94
C VAL A 102 -25.26 0.87 14.48
N PHE A 103 -26.11 0.04 13.86
CA PHE A 103 -25.76 -1.35 13.52
C PHE A 103 -25.36 -1.57 12.06
N VAL A 104 -25.68 -0.63 11.16
CA VAL A 104 -25.40 -0.78 9.72
C VAL A 104 -24.50 0.34 9.23
N GLU A 105 -24.99 1.59 9.19
CA GLU A 105 -24.30 2.68 8.49
C GLU A 105 -22.97 3.07 9.15
N ILE A 106 -22.96 3.33 10.46
CA ILE A 106 -21.74 3.69 11.18
C ILE A 106 -20.72 2.54 11.19
N PRO A 107 -21.09 1.28 11.47
CA PRO A 107 -20.16 0.16 11.34
C PRO A 107 -19.57 0.02 9.93
N VAL A 108 -20.38 0.19 8.88
CA VAL A 108 -19.89 0.15 7.50
C VAL A 108 -18.93 1.32 7.26
N ALA A 109 -19.27 2.54 7.67
CA ALA A 109 -18.39 3.71 7.57
C ALA A 109 -17.04 3.49 8.26
N VAL A 110 -17.03 2.90 9.46
CA VAL A 110 -15.81 2.55 10.20
C VAL A 110 -14.98 1.52 9.44
N VAL A 111 -15.60 0.49 8.87
CA VAL A 111 -14.90 -0.51 8.04
C VAL A 111 -14.27 0.13 6.81
N LEU A 112 -14.96 1.06 6.14
CA LEU A 112 -14.45 1.80 4.99
C LEU A 112 -13.28 2.71 5.36
N ALA A 113 -13.39 3.44 6.47
CA ALA A 113 -12.32 4.30 6.99
C ALA A 113 -11.08 3.48 7.40
N PHE A 114 -11.28 2.33 8.04
CA PHE A 114 -10.18 1.43 8.38
C PHE A 114 -9.50 0.83 7.14
N ALA A 115 -10.29 0.49 6.12
CA ALA A 115 -9.76 0.03 4.84
C ALA A 115 -8.94 1.11 4.13
N ALA A 116 -9.43 2.36 4.10
CA ALA A 116 -8.71 3.50 3.54
C ALA A 116 -7.38 3.74 4.28
N ARG A 117 -7.39 3.76 5.62
CA ARG A 117 -6.18 3.88 6.44
C ARG A 117 -5.18 2.75 6.19
N ARG A 118 -5.67 1.53 6.04
CA ARG A 118 -4.81 0.39 5.74
C ARG A 118 -4.15 0.51 4.38
N LEU A 119 -4.88 0.94 3.35
CA LEU A 119 -4.32 1.16 2.01
C LEU A 119 -3.24 2.26 1.99
N LEU A 120 -3.37 3.28 2.85
CA LEU A 120 -2.31 4.27 3.09
C LEU A 120 -1.10 3.66 3.81
N GLY A 121 -1.32 2.82 4.82
CA GLY A 121 -0.26 2.17 5.59
C GLY A 121 0.47 1.03 4.86
N ASP A 122 -0.15 0.45 3.82
CA ASP A 122 0.48 -0.55 2.94
C ASP A 122 1.38 0.13 1.86
N ALA A 123 1.58 1.45 1.92
CA ALA A 123 2.61 2.10 1.12
C ALA A 123 4.00 1.82 1.72
N LEU A 124 4.93 1.38 0.88
CA LEU A 124 6.34 1.27 1.28
C LEU A 124 6.82 2.64 1.77
N PRO A 125 7.37 2.74 3.00
CA PRO A 125 7.96 3.97 3.47
C PRO A 125 9.01 4.45 2.46
N LYS A 126 8.83 5.67 1.95
CA LYS A 126 9.72 6.26 0.96
C LYS A 126 10.71 7.16 1.69
N ARG A 127 12.00 6.82 1.63
CA ARG A 127 13.07 7.66 2.17
C ARG A 127 14.31 7.61 1.29
N SER A 128 15.14 8.64 1.34
CA SER A 128 16.47 8.56 0.76
C SER A 128 17.36 7.72 1.67
N VAL A 129 18.25 6.94 1.06
CA VAL A 129 19.39 6.36 1.78
C VAL A 129 20.21 7.53 2.37
N ASN A 130 20.62 7.38 3.62
CA ASN A 130 21.50 8.32 4.32
C ASN A 130 22.83 7.66 4.70
N LEU A 131 23.74 8.42 5.34
CA LEU A 131 25.06 7.92 5.74
C LEU A 131 25.00 6.75 6.74
N ASN A 132 24.01 6.72 7.65
CA ASN A 132 23.84 5.60 8.58
C ASN A 132 23.40 4.34 7.83
N ASP A 133 22.51 4.47 6.85
CA ASP A 133 22.09 3.36 6.00
C ASP A 133 23.29 2.80 5.21
N ILE A 134 24.19 3.66 4.73
CA ILE A 134 25.43 3.26 4.04
C ILE A 134 26.34 2.49 5.02
N ALA A 135 26.61 3.05 6.20
CA ALA A 135 27.44 2.40 7.22
C ALA A 135 26.87 1.04 7.67
N MET A 136 25.54 0.95 7.82
CA MET A 136 24.87 -0.33 8.14
C MET A 136 25.00 -1.34 7.00
N ARG A 137 25.09 -0.90 5.74
CA ARG A 137 25.23 -1.81 4.60
C ARG A 137 26.66 -2.34 4.44
N GLU A 138 27.64 -1.56 4.88
CA GLU A 138 29.06 -1.97 4.91
C GLU A 138 29.32 -3.07 5.95
N ASP A 139 28.50 -3.15 7.01
CA ASP A 139 28.60 -4.19 8.02
C ASP A 139 27.75 -5.44 7.65
N PRO A 140 28.38 -6.61 7.38
CA PRO A 140 27.69 -7.82 6.96
C PRO A 140 26.66 -8.35 7.98
N ARG A 141 26.81 -8.01 9.26
CA ARG A 141 25.94 -8.50 10.33
C ARG A 141 24.48 -8.11 10.11
N TYR A 142 24.23 -6.88 9.63
CA TYR A 142 22.86 -6.41 9.36
C TYR A 142 22.19 -7.19 8.23
N HIS A 143 22.94 -7.56 7.19
CA HIS A 143 22.44 -8.39 6.09
C HIS A 143 22.12 -9.82 6.55
N LEU A 144 22.98 -10.41 7.40
CA LEU A 144 22.75 -11.74 7.96
C LEU A 144 21.50 -11.75 8.85
N VAL A 145 21.37 -10.76 9.75
CA VAL A 145 20.21 -10.62 10.63
C VAL A 145 18.93 -10.43 9.82
N THR A 146 18.91 -9.52 8.84
CA THR A 146 17.71 -9.25 8.02
C THR A 146 17.27 -10.43 7.16
N ARG A 147 18.21 -11.23 6.61
CA ARG A 147 17.92 -12.48 5.88
C ARG A 147 17.37 -13.59 6.77
N ALA A 148 17.70 -13.60 8.06
CA ALA A 148 17.19 -14.60 9.00
C ALA A 148 15.73 -14.34 9.45
N LEU A 149 15.20 -13.14 9.17
CA LEU A 149 13.82 -12.76 9.44
C LEU A 149 12.85 -13.35 8.40
N PRO A 150 11.59 -13.66 8.76
CA PRO A 150 10.95 -13.42 10.05
C PRO A 150 11.28 -14.50 11.09
N ALA A 151 11.68 -14.10 12.30
CA ALA A 151 12.08 -15.02 13.37
C ALA A 151 12.12 -14.33 14.74
N ALA A 152 12.07 -15.12 15.82
CA ALA A 152 12.41 -14.64 17.15
C ALA A 152 13.92 -14.38 17.25
N GLU A 153 14.33 -13.50 18.16
CA GLU A 153 15.74 -13.13 18.36
C GLU A 153 16.66 -14.35 18.58
N GLU A 154 16.22 -15.31 19.38
CA GLU A 154 16.98 -16.54 19.65
C GLU A 154 17.16 -17.40 18.39
N ASP A 155 16.12 -17.46 17.54
CA ASP A 155 16.16 -18.19 16.28
C ASP A 155 17.07 -17.49 15.27
N VAL A 156 17.08 -16.16 15.26
CA VAL A 156 18.02 -15.37 14.45
C VAL A 156 19.46 -15.68 14.87
N ALA A 157 19.78 -15.59 16.15
CA ALA A 157 21.12 -15.92 16.68
C ALA A 157 21.54 -17.35 16.32
N ARG A 158 20.63 -18.32 16.43
CA ARG A 158 20.89 -19.71 16.03
C ARG A 158 21.16 -19.86 14.53
N ARG A 159 20.44 -19.13 13.67
CA ARG A 159 20.59 -19.19 12.21
C ARG A 159 21.82 -18.47 11.69
N THR A 160 22.19 -17.35 12.31
CA THR A 160 23.32 -16.51 11.88
C THR A 160 24.64 -16.91 12.53
N GLY A 161 24.60 -17.62 13.67
CA GLY A 161 25.79 -17.96 14.46
C GLY A 161 26.35 -16.79 15.28
N LEU A 162 25.70 -15.63 15.25
CA LEU A 162 26.10 -14.44 16.01
C LEU A 162 25.75 -14.60 17.50
N ALA A 163 26.49 -13.92 18.38
CA ALA A 163 26.15 -13.89 19.79
C ALA A 163 24.81 -13.19 20.00
N ARG A 164 24.04 -13.63 21.01
CA ARG A 164 22.72 -13.05 21.31
C ARG A 164 22.77 -11.53 21.52
N ALA A 165 23.82 -11.04 22.19
CA ALA A 165 24.03 -9.61 22.41
C ALA A 165 24.22 -8.83 21.10
N GLU A 166 24.97 -9.38 20.15
CA GLU A 166 25.20 -8.77 18.83
C GLU A 166 23.91 -8.73 18.01
N VAL A 167 23.13 -9.82 18.04
CA VAL A 167 21.82 -9.87 17.36
C VAL A 167 20.85 -8.85 17.96
N ALA A 168 20.80 -8.74 19.29
CA ALA A 168 19.98 -7.75 19.97
C ALA A 168 20.38 -6.31 19.59
N GLU A 169 21.68 -6.02 19.54
CA GLU A 169 22.21 -4.72 19.11
C GLU A 169 21.85 -4.43 17.65
N CYS A 170 22.10 -5.36 16.74
CA CYS A 170 21.75 -5.21 15.32
C CYS A 170 20.25 -4.96 15.14
N LEU A 171 19.39 -5.75 15.81
CA LEU A 171 17.94 -5.60 15.73
C LEU A 171 17.46 -4.27 16.30
N LYS A 172 18.09 -3.79 17.38
CA LYS A 172 17.81 -2.47 17.95
C LYS A 172 18.19 -1.36 16.98
N THR A 173 19.41 -1.37 16.42
CA THR A 173 19.85 -0.38 15.44
C THR A 173 18.96 -0.41 14.18
N LEU A 174 18.59 -1.60 13.70
CA LEU A 174 17.64 -1.75 12.60
C LEU A 174 16.25 -1.20 12.95
N GLN A 175 15.78 -1.36 14.18
CA GLN A 175 14.50 -0.84 14.64
C GLN A 175 14.52 0.69 14.75
N ASP A 176 15.57 1.25 15.34
CA ASP A 176 15.75 2.69 15.51
C ASP A 176 15.85 3.39 14.14
N ASN A 177 16.42 2.71 13.14
CA ASN A 177 16.45 3.14 11.74
C ASN A 177 15.25 2.64 10.92
N GLY A 178 14.19 2.10 11.55
CA GLY A 178 12.92 1.77 10.91
C GLY A 178 12.90 0.55 9.98
N PHE A 179 14.00 -0.21 9.85
CA PHE A 179 14.11 -1.37 8.95
C PHE A 179 13.41 -2.63 9.45
N VAL A 180 13.21 -2.77 10.76
CA VAL A 180 12.55 -3.94 11.35
C VAL A 180 11.50 -3.52 12.37
N ARG A 181 10.51 -4.39 12.58
CA ARG A 181 9.54 -4.26 13.67
C ARG A 181 9.24 -5.59 14.33
N ARG A 182 8.81 -5.52 15.58
CA ARG A 182 8.32 -6.67 16.32
C ARG A 182 6.82 -6.89 16.10
N ASP A 183 6.41 -8.13 15.92
CA ASP A 183 4.99 -8.51 15.86
C ASP A 183 4.42 -8.82 17.25
N ARG A 184 3.10 -9.05 17.33
CA ARG A 184 2.42 -9.38 18.59
C ARG A 184 2.86 -10.72 19.21
N LYS A 185 3.50 -11.59 18.43
CA LYS A 185 4.01 -12.89 18.89
C LYS A 185 5.47 -12.79 19.34
N GLY A 186 6.08 -11.60 19.26
CA GLY A 186 7.45 -11.36 19.66
C GLY A 186 8.48 -11.62 18.55
N ASN A 187 8.06 -11.96 17.33
CA ASN A 187 8.96 -12.18 16.20
C ASN A 187 9.36 -10.85 15.55
N TRP A 188 10.58 -10.79 15.06
CA TRP A 188 11.09 -9.69 14.24
C TRP A 188 10.71 -9.89 12.79
N LEU A 189 10.31 -8.80 12.14
CA LEU A 189 9.89 -8.73 10.74
C LEU A 189 10.65 -7.60 10.05
N SER A 190 11.18 -7.88 8.86
CA SER A 190 11.72 -6.84 7.98
C SER A 190 10.58 -5.96 7.45
N ILE A 191 10.83 -4.65 7.40
CA ILE A 191 9.96 -3.66 6.77
C ILE A 191 10.57 -3.38 5.39
N PRO A 192 9.90 -3.74 4.29
CA PRO A 192 10.38 -3.35 2.97
C PRO A 192 10.24 -1.82 2.82
N HIS A 193 11.25 -1.20 2.21
CA HIS A 193 11.33 0.25 1.98
C HIS A 193 11.44 0.55 0.49
N ASP A 194 10.89 1.70 0.08
CA ASP A 194 11.22 2.32 -1.19
C ASP A 194 12.36 3.31 -0.95
N LEU A 195 13.59 2.79 -1.01
CA LEU A 195 14.80 3.58 -0.81
C LEU A 195 15.15 4.34 -2.08
N ARG A 196 15.18 5.67 -1.99
CA ARG A 196 15.71 6.53 -3.04
C ARG A 196 17.23 6.60 -2.94
N GLU A 197 17.87 6.68 -4.09
CA GLU A 197 19.30 6.94 -4.16
C GLU A 197 19.61 8.31 -3.55
N PRO A 198 20.67 8.40 -2.73
CA PRO A 198 21.17 9.68 -2.23
C PRO A 198 21.73 10.47 -3.41
N LYS A 199 21.55 11.80 -3.41
CA LYS A 199 22.21 12.66 -4.38
C LYS A 199 23.55 13.10 -3.79
N PRO A 200 24.69 12.88 -4.46
CA PRO A 200 25.98 13.35 -3.97
C PRO A 200 26.01 14.87 -3.70
N ASP A 201 25.25 15.65 -4.47
CA ASP A 201 25.16 17.11 -4.30
C ASP A 201 24.43 17.56 -3.02
N ASP A 202 23.75 16.65 -2.31
CA ASP A 202 23.14 16.95 -1.01
C ASP A 202 24.16 16.85 0.15
N TYR A 203 25.42 16.50 -0.14
CA TYR A 203 26.49 16.27 0.85
C TYR A 203 27.77 17.04 0.48
N ASP A 204 28.60 17.33 1.48
CA ASP A 204 29.86 18.05 1.35
C ASP A 204 31.06 17.20 1.81
N GLY A 205 32.25 17.49 1.26
CA GLY A 205 33.51 16.89 1.70
C GLY A 205 33.53 15.35 1.68
N GLU A 206 34.01 14.76 2.77
CA GLU A 206 34.16 13.30 2.94
C GLU A 206 32.82 12.55 2.80
N ASP A 207 31.72 13.15 3.25
CA ASP A 207 30.39 12.53 3.14
C ASP A 207 29.94 12.41 1.68
N ARG A 208 30.25 13.40 0.84
CA ARG A 208 30.00 13.35 -0.61
C ARG A 208 30.82 12.25 -1.28
N GLU A 209 32.09 12.12 -0.91
CA GLU A 209 32.97 11.07 -1.41
C GLU A 209 32.44 9.68 -1.03
N ARG A 210 32.02 9.51 0.22
CA ARG A 210 31.44 8.25 0.70
C ARG A 210 30.14 7.89 -0.01
N VAL A 211 29.25 8.86 -0.22
CA VAL A 211 28.00 8.66 -0.98
C VAL A 211 28.29 8.28 -2.43
N THR A 212 29.27 8.93 -3.05
CA THR A 212 29.68 8.61 -4.43
C THR A 212 30.24 7.20 -4.53
N ALA A 213 31.17 6.82 -3.64
CA ALA A 213 31.73 5.47 -3.58
C ALA A 213 30.65 4.41 -3.35
N PHE A 214 29.65 4.70 -2.52
CA PHE A 214 28.49 3.83 -2.31
C PHE A 214 27.68 3.63 -3.60
N LEU A 215 27.41 4.69 -4.36
CA LEU A 215 26.68 4.60 -5.62
C LEU A 215 27.46 3.81 -6.66
N ASP A 216 28.77 4.05 -6.78
CA ASP A 216 29.66 3.32 -7.70
C ASP A 216 29.68 1.82 -7.37
N ALA A 217 29.88 1.47 -6.09
CA ALA A 217 29.85 0.08 -5.63
C ALA A 217 28.47 -0.56 -5.86
N LYS A 218 27.38 0.18 -5.65
CA LYS A 218 26.02 -0.27 -5.95
C LYS A 218 25.86 -0.63 -7.42
N TYR A 219 26.23 0.26 -8.35
CA TYR A 219 26.06 -0.01 -9.78
C TYR A 219 27.01 -1.10 -10.29
N ALA A 220 28.24 -1.16 -9.79
CA ALA A 220 29.16 -2.27 -10.09
C ALA A 220 28.57 -3.62 -9.70
N ASN A 221 27.97 -3.72 -8.50
CA ASN A 221 27.28 -4.92 -8.06
C ASN A 221 26.05 -5.26 -8.93
N GLU A 222 25.31 -4.25 -9.38
CA GLU A 222 24.15 -4.44 -10.28
C GLU A 222 24.57 -4.99 -11.64
N VAL A 223 25.67 -4.49 -12.22
CA VAL A 223 26.25 -5.03 -13.46
C VAL A 223 26.72 -6.46 -13.25
N ALA A 224 27.47 -6.73 -12.18
CA ALA A 224 27.95 -8.08 -11.85
C ALA A 224 26.79 -9.07 -11.69
N LEU A 225 25.71 -8.66 -11.03
CA LEU A 225 24.52 -9.50 -10.85
C LEU A 225 23.80 -9.75 -12.17
N LEU A 226 23.68 -8.75 -13.05
CA LEU A 226 23.09 -8.94 -14.37
C LEU A 226 23.93 -9.88 -15.24
N SER A 227 25.26 -9.76 -15.19
CA SER A 227 26.16 -10.70 -15.86
C SER A 227 26.01 -12.12 -15.32
N TRP A 228 26.02 -12.28 -13.98
CA TRP A 228 25.77 -13.57 -13.34
C TRP A 228 24.41 -14.17 -13.75
N ALA A 229 23.35 -13.36 -13.77
CA ALA A 229 22.02 -13.80 -14.18
C ALA A 229 21.97 -14.19 -15.66
N ALA A 230 22.72 -13.50 -16.53
CA ALA A 230 22.83 -13.87 -17.93
C ALA A 230 23.52 -15.23 -18.12
N GLU A 231 24.56 -15.52 -17.33
CA GLU A 231 25.28 -16.81 -17.35
C GLU A 231 24.43 -17.98 -16.84
N HIS A 232 23.60 -17.76 -15.81
CA HIS A 232 22.79 -18.81 -15.17
C HIS A 232 21.36 -18.88 -15.73
N ARG A 233 21.08 -18.20 -16.85
CA ARG A 233 19.73 -17.97 -17.38
C ARG A 233 18.91 -19.25 -17.60
N ASP A 234 19.58 -20.35 -17.94
CA ASP A 234 18.93 -21.62 -18.26
C ASP A 234 18.52 -22.39 -16.99
N GLU A 235 19.05 -22.03 -15.81
CA GLU A 235 18.73 -22.64 -14.52
C GLU A 235 17.43 -22.10 -13.91
N PHE A 236 16.97 -20.94 -14.37
CA PHE A 236 15.85 -20.22 -13.76
C PHE A 236 14.47 -20.76 -14.15
N GLY A 237 14.38 -21.63 -15.16
CA GLY A 237 13.11 -22.15 -15.66
C GLY A 237 12.11 -21.03 -16.00
N PRO A 238 10.84 -21.08 -15.54
CA PRO A 238 9.83 -20.06 -15.84
C PRO A 238 10.03 -18.74 -15.07
N TRP A 239 11.03 -18.65 -14.19
CA TRP A 239 11.24 -17.49 -13.33
C TRP A 239 12.16 -16.42 -13.96
N ALA A 240 12.70 -16.68 -15.16
CA ALA A 240 13.45 -15.69 -15.93
C ALA A 240 12.57 -14.97 -16.93
N THR A 241 12.57 -13.63 -16.86
CA THR A 241 11.99 -12.78 -17.90
C THR A 241 12.76 -11.46 -17.95
N ALA A 242 12.82 -10.86 -19.14
CA ALA A 242 13.42 -9.55 -19.34
C ALA A 242 12.63 -8.78 -20.39
N GLN A 243 12.51 -7.47 -20.20
CA GLN A 243 11.88 -6.57 -21.15
C GLN A 243 12.81 -5.37 -21.38
N ARG A 244 13.02 -5.02 -22.65
CA ARG A 244 13.71 -3.79 -23.06
C ARG A 244 12.80 -3.04 -24.03
N THR A 245 12.55 -1.76 -23.75
CA THR A 245 11.69 -0.91 -24.58
C THR A 245 12.22 0.52 -24.58
N SER A 246 11.79 1.32 -25.56
CA SER A 246 12.04 2.75 -25.63
C SER A 246 10.71 3.50 -25.78
N ALA A 247 10.57 4.64 -25.11
CA ALA A 247 9.39 5.50 -25.21
C ALA A 247 9.82 6.96 -25.29
N ARG A 248 9.04 7.80 -25.97
CA ARG A 248 9.17 9.25 -25.93
C ARG A 248 8.08 9.79 -25.00
N LEU A 249 8.50 10.38 -23.89
CA LEU A 249 7.61 10.88 -22.85
C LEU A 249 8.04 12.30 -22.48
N THR A 250 7.07 13.15 -22.19
CA THR A 250 7.30 14.38 -21.42
C THR A 250 7.67 14.04 -19.98
N GLU A 251 8.18 15.02 -19.24
CA GLU A 251 8.50 14.83 -17.82
C GLU A 251 7.25 14.45 -16.99
N ALA A 252 6.09 15.05 -17.30
CA ALA A 252 4.83 14.74 -16.61
C ALA A 252 4.40 13.28 -16.83
N GLU A 253 4.44 12.82 -18.08
CA GLU A 253 4.12 11.44 -18.44
C GLU A 253 5.13 10.45 -17.83
N PHE A 254 6.41 10.81 -17.75
CA PHE A 254 7.41 9.98 -17.08
C PHE A 254 7.14 9.85 -15.57
N ARG A 255 6.76 10.94 -14.89
CA ARG A 255 6.38 10.89 -13.47
C ARG A 255 5.12 10.05 -13.25
N GLU A 256 4.16 10.08 -14.17
CA GLU A 256 2.99 9.21 -14.15
C GLU A 256 3.40 7.74 -14.27
N LEU A 257 4.25 7.40 -15.24
CA LEU A 257 4.80 6.05 -15.42
C LEU A 257 5.55 5.55 -14.16
N ASP A 258 6.43 6.37 -13.57
CA ASP A 258 7.13 6.02 -12.33
C ASP A 258 6.15 5.74 -11.19
N ALA A 259 5.11 6.57 -11.04
CA ALA A 259 4.09 6.38 -10.02
C ALA A 259 3.28 5.09 -10.22
N GLU A 260 2.82 4.81 -11.44
CA GLU A 260 2.07 3.59 -11.76
C GLU A 260 2.92 2.33 -11.57
N TYR A 261 4.18 2.34 -12.00
CA TYR A 261 5.10 1.22 -11.83
C TYR A 261 5.36 0.95 -10.35
N ARG A 262 5.64 1.98 -9.54
CA ARG A 262 5.84 1.81 -8.09
C ARG A 262 4.60 1.29 -7.38
N GLU A 263 3.42 1.76 -7.78
CA GLU A 263 2.15 1.24 -7.25
C GLU A 263 1.96 -0.24 -7.61
N LEU A 264 2.31 -0.63 -8.85
CA LEU A 264 2.29 -2.01 -9.30
C LEU A 264 3.20 -2.89 -8.43
N ILE A 265 4.47 -2.52 -8.26
CA ILE A 265 5.41 -3.30 -7.44
C ILE A 265 4.95 -3.40 -6.00
N THR A 266 4.56 -2.28 -5.38
CA THR A 266 4.08 -2.26 -3.99
C THR A 266 2.90 -3.24 -3.79
N ARG A 267 1.98 -3.29 -4.76
CA ARG A 267 0.81 -4.19 -4.74
C ARG A 267 1.20 -5.67 -4.69
N TYR A 268 2.29 -6.04 -5.36
CA TYR A 268 2.80 -7.41 -5.38
C TYR A 268 3.66 -7.73 -4.15
N CYS A 269 4.51 -6.81 -3.69
CA CYS A 269 5.28 -6.97 -2.45
C CYS A 269 4.38 -7.22 -1.23
N HIS A 270 3.22 -6.55 -1.15
CA HIS A 270 2.24 -6.77 -0.09
C HIS A 270 1.13 -7.77 -0.48
N ARG A 271 1.34 -8.59 -1.53
CA ARG A 271 0.27 -9.48 -2.01
C ARG A 271 -0.14 -10.50 -0.96
N ARG A 272 0.84 -11.08 -0.28
CA ARG A 272 0.69 -12.04 0.82
C ARG A 272 1.37 -11.49 2.07
N ARG A 273 0.85 -11.89 3.23
CA ARG A 273 1.38 -11.48 4.54
C ARG A 273 2.38 -12.50 5.12
N ARG A 274 2.44 -13.69 4.52
CA ARG A 274 3.33 -14.80 4.87
C ARG A 274 3.77 -15.47 3.57
N PRO A 275 5.01 -15.97 3.52
CA PRO A 275 5.48 -16.74 2.38
C PRO A 275 4.62 -17.99 2.20
N ALA A 276 4.36 -18.36 0.96
CA ALA A 276 3.76 -19.66 0.61
C ALA A 276 4.85 -20.70 0.35
N ASP A 277 4.51 -21.99 0.47
CA ASP A 277 5.46 -23.10 0.29
C ASP A 277 6.03 -23.19 -1.15
N ASP A 278 5.36 -22.56 -2.12
CA ASP A 278 5.71 -22.47 -3.54
C ASP A 278 6.28 -21.09 -3.96
N GLU A 279 6.66 -20.24 -3.01
CA GLU A 279 7.13 -18.88 -3.27
C GLU A 279 8.65 -18.82 -3.51
N GLN A 280 9.05 -18.07 -4.54
CA GLN A 280 10.45 -17.77 -4.83
C GLN A 280 10.72 -16.27 -4.66
N GLU A 281 11.84 -15.93 -4.02
CA GLU A 281 12.28 -14.55 -3.89
C GLU A 281 12.74 -14.03 -5.25
N LEU A 282 12.09 -12.96 -5.73
CA LEU A 282 12.43 -12.32 -7.00
C LEU A 282 13.03 -10.94 -6.73
N SER A 283 14.21 -10.70 -7.31
CA SER A 283 14.77 -9.35 -7.34
C SER A 283 14.18 -8.58 -8.52
N VAL A 284 13.42 -7.51 -8.24
CA VAL A 284 12.80 -6.67 -9.26
C VAL A 284 13.44 -5.28 -9.27
N ARG A 285 13.86 -4.82 -10.45
CA ARG A 285 14.55 -3.54 -10.64
C ARG A 285 13.92 -2.77 -11.78
N PHE A 286 13.85 -1.45 -11.61
CA PHE A 286 13.37 -0.53 -12.64
C PHE A 286 14.39 0.57 -12.85
N TYR A 287 14.91 0.63 -14.06
CA TYR A 287 15.83 1.66 -14.51
C TYR A 287 15.18 2.37 -15.70
N ALA A 288 15.18 3.70 -15.64
CA ALA A 288 14.77 4.56 -16.74
C ALA A 288 15.78 5.70 -16.84
N PHE A 289 16.45 5.77 -17.98
CA PHE A 289 17.48 6.76 -18.26
C PHE A 289 17.45 7.12 -19.75
N PRO A 290 17.83 8.35 -20.11
CA PRO A 290 18.00 8.70 -21.52
C PRO A 290 19.08 7.80 -22.14
N PRO A 291 18.90 7.35 -23.40
CA PRO A 291 19.96 6.63 -24.10
C PRO A 291 21.18 7.56 -24.22
N PRO A 292 22.40 7.00 -24.16
CA PRO A 292 23.60 7.81 -24.30
C PRO A 292 23.71 8.34 -25.73
N GLU A 293 24.29 9.54 -25.91
CA GLU A 293 24.50 10.14 -27.24
C GLU A 293 25.43 9.29 -28.12
N ALA A 294 26.33 8.52 -27.49
CA ALA A 294 27.14 7.47 -28.10
C ALA A 294 27.12 6.22 -27.21
N VAL A 295 27.09 5.02 -27.79
CA VAL A 295 27.10 3.76 -27.03
C VAL A 295 28.42 3.69 -26.23
N PRO A 296 28.39 3.59 -24.89
CA PRO A 296 29.60 3.30 -24.13
C PRO A 296 30.09 1.91 -24.53
N GLY A 297 31.33 1.86 -25.05
CA GLY A 297 31.99 0.63 -25.49
C GLY A 297 32.41 -0.27 -24.35
#